data_AF-A0A915M5H6-F1
#
_entry.id   AF-A0A915M5H6-F1
#
_cell.length_a   1.000
_cell.length_b   1.000
_cell.length_c   1.000
_cell.angle_alpha   90.00
_cell.angle_beta   90.00
_cell.angle_gamma   90.00
#
_symmetry.space_group_name_H-M   'P 1'
#
loop_
_entity.id
_entity.type
_entity.pdbx_description
1 polymer ?
#
loop_
_entity_poly.entity_id
_entity_poly.type
_entity_poly.pdbx_seq_one_letter_code
_entity_poly.pdbx_strand_id
1 'polypeptide(L)'
;MEMFNCLQKCPESNENEILQMGVKPWEGICNNLRVLETQIGCWKRNIEIITQECGFESQQLHHSTERLTHNVSVILVSLICEHLRHLSVCLVNKYGKYCGAVSQRIIENLFDSSRETMAKMLRIKWESNLPKECIPN
;
A
#
# COMPACT_ATOMS: atom_id res chain seq x y z
N MET A 1 -12.68 -19.94 3.70
CA MET A 1 -14.17 -19.91 3.79
C MET A 1 -14.65 -19.44 5.16
N GLU A 2 -13.94 -19.74 6.25
CA GLU A 2 -14.33 -19.32 7.62
C GLU A 2 -14.33 -17.80 7.85
N MET A 3 -13.34 -17.07 7.33
CA MET A 3 -13.26 -15.61 7.51
C MET A 3 -14.40 -14.86 6.81
N PHE A 4 -14.76 -15.27 5.58
CA PHE A 4 -15.89 -14.69 4.85
C PHE A 4 -17.21 -14.88 5.62
N ASN A 5 -17.46 -16.08 6.14
CA ASN A 5 -18.65 -16.37 6.94
C ASN A 5 -18.65 -15.63 8.28
N CYS A 6 -17.48 -15.36 8.86
CA CYS A 6 -17.35 -14.52 10.06
C CYS A 6 -17.75 -13.07 9.77
N LEU A 7 -17.21 -12.51 8.68
CA LEU A 7 -17.50 -11.14 8.24
C LEU A 7 -18.98 -10.93 7.92
N GLN A 8 -19.65 -11.93 7.31
CA GLN A 8 -21.08 -11.86 7.02
C GLN A 8 -21.97 -11.81 8.27
N LYS A 9 -21.48 -12.20 9.45
CA LYS A 9 -22.25 -12.09 10.71
C LYS A 9 -22.22 -10.68 11.28
N CYS A 10 -21.27 -9.84 10.85
CA CYS A 10 -21.09 -8.46 11.33
C CYS A 10 -20.96 -7.48 10.15
N PRO A 11 -21.96 -7.38 9.25
CA PRO A 11 -21.81 -6.66 7.98
C PRO A 11 -21.56 -5.16 8.16
N GLU A 12 -22.03 -4.56 9.25
CA GLU A 12 -21.95 -3.10 9.50
C GLU A 12 -20.81 -2.71 10.47
N SER A 13 -19.94 -3.65 10.87
CA SER A 13 -18.89 -3.33 11.84
C SER A 13 -17.69 -2.64 11.18
N ASN A 14 -17.05 -1.73 11.91
CA ASN A 14 -15.80 -1.09 11.48
C ASN A 14 -14.71 -2.14 11.21
N GLU A 15 -14.67 -3.25 11.95
CA GLU A 15 -13.73 -4.34 11.74
C GLU A 15 -13.98 -5.05 10.42
N ASN A 16 -15.25 -5.29 10.05
CA ASN A 16 -15.59 -5.83 8.74
C ASN A 16 -15.18 -4.88 7.63
N GLU A 17 -15.47 -3.58 7.77
CA GLU A 17 -15.04 -2.57 6.81
C GLU A 17 -13.52 -2.52 6.66
N ILE A 18 -12.76 -2.51 7.77
CA ILE A 18 -11.30 -2.53 7.79
C ILE A 18 -10.74 -3.78 7.10
N LEU A 19 -11.28 -4.96 7.41
CA LEU A 19 -10.83 -6.22 6.82
C LEU A 19 -11.11 -6.27 5.32
N GLN A 20 -12.28 -5.82 4.87
CA GLN A 20 -12.59 -5.72 3.44
C GLN A 20 -11.69 -4.70 2.72
N MET A 21 -11.47 -3.54 3.35
CA MET A 21 -10.55 -2.53 2.84
C MET A 21 -9.14 -3.09 2.66
N GLY A 22 -8.63 -3.87 3.60
CA GLY A 22 -7.29 -4.47 3.52
C GLY A 22 -7.11 -5.46 2.36
N VAL A 23 -8.20 -6.09 1.89
CA VAL A 23 -8.17 -7.02 0.74
C VAL A 23 -8.24 -6.29 -0.60
N LYS A 24 -8.86 -5.10 -0.64
CA LYS A 24 -9.13 -4.35 -1.87
C LYS A 24 -7.91 -4.14 -2.79
N PRO A 25 -6.70 -3.77 -2.29
CA PRO A 25 -5.53 -3.61 -3.16
C PRO A 25 -5.10 -4.87 -3.90
N TRP A 26 -5.45 -6.05 -3.38
CA TRP A 26 -5.12 -7.33 -3.97
C TRP A 26 -6.12 -7.77 -5.04
N GLU A 27 -7.34 -7.26 -5.04
CA GLU A 27 -8.38 -7.64 -6.02
C GLU A 27 -7.93 -7.37 -7.46
N GLY A 28 -7.29 -6.22 -7.70
CA GLY A 28 -6.74 -5.86 -9.01
C GLY A 28 -5.67 -6.84 -9.49
N ILE A 29 -4.83 -7.32 -8.58
CA ILE A 29 -3.81 -8.34 -8.87
C ILE A 29 -4.46 -9.70 -9.13
N CYS A 30 -5.41 -10.11 -8.29
CA CYS A 30 -6.13 -11.38 -8.43
C CYS A 30 -6.87 -11.47 -9.78
N ASN A 31 -7.53 -10.38 -10.19
CA ASN A 31 -8.22 -10.31 -11.49
C ASN A 31 -7.26 -10.37 -12.69
N ASN A 32 -5.98 -10.06 -12.48
CA ASN A 32 -4.93 -10.04 -13.51
C ASN A 32 -3.80 -11.06 -13.22
N LEU A 33 -4.12 -12.15 -12.53
CA LEU A 33 -3.12 -13.11 -12.04
C LEU A 33 -2.20 -13.63 -13.17
N ARG A 34 -2.77 -13.91 -14.34
CA ARG A 34 -1.99 -14.34 -15.52
C ARG A 34 -0.95 -13.31 -15.95
N VAL A 35 -1.28 -12.02 -15.87
CA VAL A 35 -0.34 -10.94 -16.20
C VAL A 35 0.77 -10.90 -15.15
N LEU A 36 0.42 -11.00 -13.87
CA LEU A 36 1.41 -11.07 -12.77
C LEU A 36 2.38 -12.24 -12.96
N GLU A 37 1.89 -13.44 -13.30
CA GLU A 37 2.70 -14.64 -13.50
C GLU A 37 3.83 -14.41 -14.52
N THR A 38 3.57 -13.65 -15.59
CA THR A 38 4.60 -13.31 -16.58
C THR A 38 5.71 -12.41 -16.03
N GLN A 39 5.44 -11.66 -14.94
CA GLN A 39 6.38 -10.71 -14.35
C GLN A 39 7.20 -11.32 -13.20
N ILE A 40 6.70 -12.37 -12.53
CA ILE A 40 7.35 -13.00 -11.36
C ILE A 40 8.81 -13.36 -11.64
N GLY A 41 9.08 -13.92 -12.83
CA GLY A 41 10.43 -14.32 -13.22
C GLY A 41 11.41 -13.14 -13.30
N CYS A 42 10.94 -11.96 -13.73
CA CYS A 42 11.76 -10.75 -13.74
C CYS A 42 11.92 -10.16 -12.34
N TRP A 43 10.83 -10.09 -11.57
CA TRP A 43 10.84 -9.55 -10.21
C TRP A 43 11.83 -10.31 -9.34
N LYS A 44 11.77 -11.65 -9.38
CA LYS A 44 12.70 -12.51 -8.63
C LYS A 44 14.17 -12.22 -8.94
N ARG A 45 14.51 -11.91 -10.19
CA ARG A 45 15.90 -11.62 -10.59
C ARG A 45 16.38 -10.24 -10.16
N ASN A 46 15.47 -9.28 -10.01
CA ASN A 46 15.81 -7.87 -9.79
C ASN A 46 15.38 -7.36 -8.39
N ILE A 47 14.74 -8.18 -7.56
CA ILE A 47 14.18 -7.71 -6.28
C ILE A 47 15.24 -7.15 -5.35
N GLU A 48 16.44 -7.75 -5.31
CA GLU A 48 17.54 -7.28 -4.45
C GLU A 48 18.00 -5.88 -4.85
N ILE A 49 18.26 -5.65 -6.15
CA ILE A 49 18.68 -4.33 -6.64
C ILE A 49 17.56 -3.29 -6.51
N ILE A 50 16.30 -3.67 -6.78
CA ILE A 50 15.14 -2.78 -6.60
C ILE A 50 15.01 -2.36 -5.13
N THR A 51 15.12 -3.31 -4.21
CA THR A 51 15.00 -3.07 -2.76
C THR A 51 16.16 -2.22 -2.26
N GLN A 52 17.38 -2.45 -2.77
CA GLN A 52 18.55 -1.64 -2.44
C GLN A 52 18.38 -0.20 -2.95
N GLU A 53 17.95 0.00 -4.20
CA GLU A 53 17.79 1.33 -4.80
C GLU A 53 16.65 2.15 -4.17
N CYS A 54 15.63 1.51 -3.59
CA CYS A 54 14.55 2.17 -2.83
C CYS A 54 14.68 2.01 -1.31
N GLY A 55 15.87 1.62 -0.84
CA GLY A 55 16.10 1.27 0.56
C GLY A 55 15.95 2.47 1.50
N PHE A 56 16.33 3.66 1.05
CA PHE A 56 16.20 4.89 1.84
C PHE A 56 14.74 5.23 2.11
N GLU A 57 13.90 5.29 1.08
CA GLU A 57 12.47 5.58 1.21
C GLU A 57 11.76 4.51 2.04
N SER A 58 12.15 3.24 1.86
CA SER A 58 11.62 2.13 2.65
C SER A 58 11.95 2.28 4.14
N GLN A 59 13.19 2.66 4.46
CA GLN A 59 13.63 2.88 5.84
C GLN A 59 12.90 4.08 6.48
N GLN A 60 12.71 5.17 5.74
CA GLN A 60 11.97 6.34 6.23
C GLN A 60 10.51 6.00 6.56
N LEU A 61 9.84 5.24 5.70
CA LEU A 61 8.48 4.77 5.96
C LEU A 61 8.43 3.87 7.19
N HIS A 62 9.36 2.91 7.28
CA HIS A 62 9.44 1.99 8.42
C HIS A 62 9.62 2.74 9.74
N HIS A 63 10.58 3.67 9.79
CA HIS A 63 10.87 4.45 10.98
C HIS A 63 9.69 5.32 11.44
N SER A 64 9.01 6.00 10.50
CA SER A 64 7.81 6.79 10.86
C SER A 64 6.66 5.91 11.34
N THR A 65 6.50 4.70 10.77
CA THR A 65 5.48 3.74 11.19
C THR A 65 5.76 3.21 12.60
N GLU A 66 7.01 2.82 12.90
CA GLU A 66 7.45 2.41 14.23
C GLU A 66 7.24 3.52 15.27
N ARG A 67 7.58 4.77 14.93
CA ARG A 67 7.34 5.91 15.83
C ARG A 67 5.85 6.10 16.11
N LEU A 68 4.97 5.88 15.13
CA LEU A 68 3.53 5.98 15.34
C LEU A 68 3.01 4.91 16.32
N THR A 69 3.61 3.71 16.35
CA THR A 69 3.20 2.65 17.29
C THR A 69 3.52 2.99 18.74
N HIS A 70 4.54 3.82 18.98
CA HIS A 70 4.91 4.29 20.33
C HIS A 70 4.28 5.63 20.69
N ASN A 71 4.04 6.49 19.71
CA ASN A 71 3.51 7.83 19.93
C ASN A 71 2.52 8.20 18.82
N VAL A 72 1.22 8.10 19.12
CA VAL A 72 0.18 8.42 18.15
C VAL A 72 0.10 9.93 17.95
N SER A 73 0.53 10.40 16.77
CA SER A 73 0.53 11.82 16.40
C SER A 73 0.11 12.04 14.95
N VAL A 74 -0.69 13.08 14.71
CA VAL A 74 -1.10 13.50 13.35
C VAL A 74 0.10 13.87 12.48
N ILE A 75 1.15 14.44 13.07
CA ILE A 75 2.39 14.77 12.36
C ILE A 75 3.07 13.49 11.84
N LEU A 76 3.08 12.42 12.64
CA LEU A 76 3.64 11.14 12.21
C LEU A 76 2.79 10.49 11.11
N VAL A 77 1.46 10.63 11.18
CA VAL A 77 0.57 10.18 10.10
C VAL A 77 0.87 10.91 8.79
N SER A 78 1.07 12.22 8.84
CA SER A 78 1.48 13.04 7.67
C SER A 78 2.78 12.52 7.06
N LEU A 79 3.80 12.30 7.89
CA LEU A 79 5.10 11.78 7.45
C LEU A 79 5.00 10.36 6.85
N ILE A 80 4.16 9.49 7.42
CA ILE A 80 3.93 8.15 6.86
C ILE A 80 3.35 8.25 5.45
N CYS A 81 2.34 9.10 5.24
CA CYS A 81 1.73 9.26 3.93
C CYS A 81 2.71 9.85 2.90
N GLU A 82 3.54 10.81 3.31
CA GLU A 82 4.60 11.36 2.47
C GLU A 82 5.67 10.31 2.12
N HIS A 83 6.19 9.59 3.12
CA HIS A 83 7.21 8.56 2.91
C HIS A 83 6.66 7.40 2.05
N LEU A 84 5.40 7.03 2.22
CA LEU A 84 4.74 6.05 1.36
C LEU A 84 4.67 6.53 -0.10
N ARG A 85 4.36 7.81 -0.33
CA ARG A 85 4.37 8.39 -1.68
C ARG A 85 5.76 8.33 -2.30
N HIS A 86 6.81 8.70 -1.56
CA HIS A 86 8.19 8.61 -2.04
C HIS A 86 8.60 7.17 -2.37
N LEU A 87 8.29 6.22 -1.47
CA LEU A 87 8.56 4.81 -1.70
C LEU A 87 7.81 4.28 -2.92
N SER A 88 6.54 4.64 -3.07
CA SER A 88 5.73 4.27 -4.23
C SER A 88 6.35 4.77 -5.53
N VAL A 89 6.72 6.05 -5.61
CA VAL A 89 7.38 6.62 -6.79
C VAL A 89 8.68 5.89 -7.10
N CYS A 90 9.50 5.61 -6.09
CA CYS A 90 10.73 4.85 -6.30
C CYS A 90 10.44 3.46 -6.88
N LEU A 91 9.59 2.67 -6.21
CA LEU A 91 9.30 1.29 -6.61
C LEU A 91 8.66 1.23 -7.99
N VAL A 92 7.66 2.06 -8.30
CA VAL A 92 7.04 2.13 -9.64
C VAL A 92 8.11 2.36 -10.71
N ASN A 93 8.99 3.34 -10.49
CA ASN A 93 10.07 3.64 -11.43
C ASN A 93 11.08 2.49 -11.56
N LYS A 94 11.47 1.83 -10.46
CA LYS A 94 12.45 0.73 -10.52
C LYS A 94 11.87 -0.53 -11.15
N TYR A 95 10.65 -0.92 -10.79
CA TYR A 95 9.96 -2.03 -11.45
C TYR A 95 9.76 -1.76 -12.94
N GLY A 96 9.46 -0.52 -13.34
CA GLY A 96 9.42 -0.11 -14.74
C GLY A 96 10.77 -0.21 -15.44
N LYS A 97 11.84 0.30 -14.81
CA LYS A 97 13.22 0.26 -15.34
C LYS A 97 13.72 -1.17 -15.55
N TYR A 98 13.53 -2.06 -14.57
CA TYR A 98 14.10 -3.41 -14.59
C TYR A 98 13.21 -4.45 -15.25
N CYS A 99 11.89 -4.30 -15.18
CA CYS A 99 10.93 -5.30 -15.63
C CYS A 99 9.89 -4.78 -16.63
N GLY A 100 10.01 -3.52 -17.07
CA GLY A 100 9.23 -2.94 -18.14
C GLY A 100 7.87 -2.38 -17.72
N ALA A 101 7.17 -1.80 -18.69
CA ALA A 101 5.94 -1.03 -18.48
C ALA A 101 4.79 -1.85 -17.86
N VAL A 102 4.73 -3.16 -18.12
CA VAL A 102 3.72 -4.04 -17.51
C VAL A 102 3.93 -4.11 -15.99
N SER A 103 5.16 -4.35 -15.54
CA SER A 103 5.51 -4.33 -14.12
C SER A 103 5.25 -2.97 -13.50
N GLN A 104 5.63 -1.88 -14.17
CA GLN A 104 5.36 -0.52 -13.70
C GLN A 104 3.87 -0.32 -13.39
N ARG A 105 2.98 -0.66 -14.34
CA ARG A 105 1.54 -0.48 -14.20
C ARG A 105 0.93 -1.35 -13.10
N ILE A 106 1.41 -2.58 -12.92
CA ILE A 106 0.94 -3.45 -11.82
C ILE A 106 1.25 -2.81 -10.47
N ILE A 107 2.48 -2.34 -10.29
CA ILE A 107 2.94 -1.76 -9.03
C ILE A 107 2.27 -0.40 -8.78
N GLU A 108 2.07 0.41 -9.83
CA GLU A 108 1.33 1.67 -9.76
C GLU A 108 -0.10 1.45 -9.27
N ASN A 109 -0.85 0.55 -9.92
CA ASN A 109 -2.23 0.22 -9.52
C ASN A 109 -2.30 -0.30 -8.06
N LEU A 110 -1.33 -1.12 -7.66
CA LEU A 110 -1.25 -1.62 -6.28
C LEU A 110 -1.07 -0.48 -5.27
N PHE A 111 -0.18 0.47 -5.56
CA PHE A 111 0.05 1.61 -4.68
C PHE A 111 -1.13 2.60 -4.67
N ASP A 112 -1.76 2.85 -5.81
CA ASP A 112 -2.95 3.70 -5.91
C ASP A 112 -4.07 3.15 -5.03
N SER A 113 -4.40 1.87 -5.21
CA SER A 113 -5.42 1.21 -4.38
C SER A 113 -5.03 1.14 -2.90
N SER A 114 -3.73 0.97 -2.59
CA SER A 114 -3.26 0.96 -1.20
C SER A 114 -3.39 2.33 -0.55
N ARG A 115 -3.06 3.42 -1.25
CA ARG A 115 -3.19 4.78 -0.74
C ARG A 115 -4.66 5.15 -0.50
N GLU A 116 -5.56 4.81 -1.42
CA GLU A 116 -7.00 4.99 -1.20
C GLU A 116 -7.49 4.25 0.05
N THR A 117 -7.06 3.01 0.20
CA THR A 117 -7.42 2.14 1.33
C THR A 117 -6.91 2.73 2.64
N MET A 118 -5.64 3.13 2.69
CA MET A 118 -5.06 3.77 3.87
C MET A 118 -5.77 5.08 4.20
N ALA A 119 -6.10 5.91 3.22
CA ALA A 119 -6.84 7.15 3.45
C ALA A 119 -8.19 6.89 4.12
N LYS A 120 -8.93 5.87 3.66
CA LYS A 120 -10.21 5.48 4.27
C LYS A 120 -10.04 4.95 5.69
N MET A 121 -9.07 4.06 5.91
CA MET A 121 -8.77 3.54 7.25
C MET A 121 -8.36 4.65 8.22
N LEU A 122 -7.54 5.61 7.78
CA LEU A 122 -7.14 6.74 8.61
C LEU A 122 -8.33 7.67 8.91
N ARG A 123 -9.28 7.84 7.99
CA ARG A 123 -10.50 8.63 8.24
C ARG A 123 -11.37 8.08 9.38
N ILE A 124 -11.38 6.78 9.62
CA ILE A 124 -12.11 6.18 10.77
C ILE A 124 -11.64 6.79 12.11
N LYS A 125 -10.35 7.12 12.22
CA LYS A 125 -9.76 7.66 13.45
C LYS A 125 -9.53 9.16 13.42
N TRP A 126 -9.31 9.75 12.25
CA TRP A 126 -8.94 11.15 12.07
C TRP A 126 -9.93 11.92 11.18
N GLU A 127 -11.22 11.54 11.19
CA GLU A 127 -12.34 12.06 10.36
C GLU A 127 -12.08 13.43 9.69
N SER A 128 -11.97 14.50 10.49
CA SER A 128 -11.84 15.88 10.01
C SER A 128 -10.40 16.42 9.96
N ASN A 129 -9.42 15.68 10.49
CA ASN A 129 -8.04 16.12 10.69
C ASN A 129 -7.02 15.23 9.96
N LEU A 130 -7.45 14.56 8.88
CA LEU A 130 -6.55 13.79 8.04
C LEU A 130 -5.55 14.74 7.36
N PRO A 131 -4.22 14.52 7.48
CA PRO A 131 -3.22 15.31 6.78
C PRO A 131 -3.44 15.30 5.27
N LYS A 132 -3.12 16.42 4.60
CA LYS A 132 -3.32 16.58 3.15
C LYS A 132 -2.50 15.57 2.36
N GLU A 133 -1.34 15.22 2.88
CA GLU A 133 -0.39 14.23 2.38
C GLU A 133 -1.01 12.83 2.27
N CYS A 134 -2.04 12.54 3.07
CA CYS A 134 -2.77 11.27 3.08
C CYS A 134 -3.98 11.26 2.14
N ILE A 135 -4.32 12.39 1.51
CA ILE A 135 -5.43 12.47 0.57
C ILE A 135 -4.89 12.04 -0.81
N PRO A 136 -5.43 10.96 -1.43
CA PRO A 136 -5.06 10.58 -2.78
C PRO A 136 -5.41 11.71 -3.76
N ASN A 137 -4.50 12.01 -4.69
CA ASN A 137 -4.75 12.95 -5.80
C ASN A 137 -5.63 12.33 -6.87
#